data_AF-A0A7W4HKT4-F1
#
_entry.id   AF-A0A7W4HKT4-F1
#
_cell.length_a   1.000
_cell.length_b   1.000
_cell.length_c   1.000
_cell.angle_alpha   90.00
_cell.angle_beta   90.00
_cell.angle_gamma   90.00
#
_symmetry.space_group_name_H-M   'P 1'
#
loop_
_entity.id
_entity.type
_entity.pdbx_description
1 polymer ?
#
loop_
_entity_poly.entity_id
_entity_poly.type
_entity_poly.pdbx_seq_one_letter_code
_entity_poly.pdbx_strand_id
1 'polypeptide(L)'
;MSRFSLKNISFSQILGIIALVLLITFVMQNLSNVSVKFIRWTFEIPIFLLIIIVFFVGFYTSIFAGSGLEKFFKKKETYEVDMKKISENAKSSEK
;
A
#
# COMPACT_ATOMS: atom_id res chain seq x y z
N MET A 1 18.46 26.40 34.06
CA MET A 1 18.77 25.25 34.92
C MET A 1 17.49 24.41 35.04
N SER A 2 17.36 23.34 34.26
CA SER A 2 16.12 22.52 34.26
C SER A 2 16.02 21.76 35.58
N ARG A 3 14.97 22.03 36.37
CA ARG A 3 14.70 21.30 37.61
C ARG A 3 14.03 19.99 37.24
N PHE A 4 14.82 18.92 37.12
CA PHE A 4 14.29 17.57 37.11
C PHE A 4 13.69 17.28 38.49
N SER A 5 12.37 17.45 38.60
CA SER A 5 11.62 17.01 39.77
C SER A 5 11.66 15.48 39.79
N LEU A 6 12.32 14.90 40.79
CA LEU A 6 12.37 13.45 40.99
C LEU A 6 10.99 12.97 41.43
N LYS A 7 10.13 12.68 40.45
CA LYS A 7 8.80 12.13 40.68
C LYS A 7 8.95 10.67 41.11
N ASN A 8 8.34 10.31 42.25
CA ASN A 8 8.23 8.91 42.65
C ASN A 8 7.49 8.14 41.54
N ILE A 9 8.19 7.19 40.92
CA ILE A 9 7.64 6.38 39.83
C ILE A 9 6.59 5.46 40.44
N SER A 10 5.35 5.50 39.92
CA SER A 10 4.30 4.62 40.43
C SER A 10 4.54 3.18 39.97
N PHE A 11 4.11 2.21 40.76
CA PHE A 11 4.25 0.78 40.43
C PHE A 11 3.69 0.44 39.03
N SER A 12 2.59 1.07 38.62
CA SER A 12 2.01 0.91 37.27
C SER A 12 2.92 1.43 36.17
N GLN A 13 3.69 2.50 36.41
CA GLN A 13 4.66 3.03 35.45
C GLN A 13 5.86 2.08 35.30
N ILE A 14 6.35 1.52 36.41
CA ILE A 14 7.39 0.48 36.39
C ILE A 14 6.92 -0.74 35.59
N LEU A 15 5.72 -1.25 35.87
CA LEU A 15 5.11 -2.33 35.08
C LEU A 15 4.97 -1.96 33.61
N GLY A 16 4.57 -0.73 33.30
CA GLY A 16 4.47 -0.23 31.92
C GLY A 16 5.82 -0.22 31.20
N ILE A 17 6.88 0.23 31.87
CA ILE A 17 8.24 0.21 31.31
C ILE A 17 8.72 -1.23 31.08
N ILE A 18 8.50 -2.13 32.05
CA ILE A 18 8.85 -3.55 31.91
C ILE A 18 8.08 -4.17 30.74
N ALA A 19 6.77 -3.94 30.65
CA ALA A 19 5.94 -4.44 29.57
C ALA A 19 6.39 -3.88 28.21
N LEU A 20 6.78 -2.60 28.14
CA LEU A 20 7.30 -1.99 26.92
C LEU A 20 8.62 -2.64 26.47
N VAL A 21 9.56 -2.85 27.39
CA VAL A 21 10.84 -3.53 27.11
C VAL A 21 10.59 -4.96 26.63
N LEU A 22 9.68 -5.69 27.28
CA LEU A 22 9.30 -7.04 26.89
C LEU A 22 8.65 -7.06 25.51
N LEU A 23 7.77 -6.09 25.20
CA LEU A 23 7.13 -5.98 23.89
C LEU A 23 8.15 -5.72 22.79
N ILE A 24 9.08 -4.77 22.98
CA ILE A 24 10.14 -4.49 22.01
C ILE A 24 11.01 -5.73 21.81
N THR A 25 11.39 -6.40 22.90
CA THR A 25 12.18 -7.63 22.85
C THR A 25 11.43 -8.75 22.12
N PHE A 26 10.14 -8.94 22.41
CA PHE A 26 9.28 -9.91 21.72
C PHE A 26 9.23 -9.61 20.23
N VAL A 27 8.99 -8.36 19.83
CA VAL A 27 8.99 -7.96 18.43
C VAL A 27 10.35 -8.30 17.80
N MET A 28 11.46 -7.83 18.37
CA MET A 28 12.82 -8.07 17.86
C MET A 28 13.17 -9.56 17.74
N GLN A 29 12.70 -10.41 18.67
CA GLN A 29 12.92 -11.86 18.59
C GLN A 29 12.04 -12.54 17.54
N ASN A 30 10.84 -12.01 17.30
CA ASN A 30 9.89 -12.54 16.33
C ASN A 30 10.00 -11.87 14.95
N LEU A 31 10.96 -10.97 14.76
CA LEU A 31 11.32 -10.44 13.45
C LEU A 31 11.95 -11.58 12.64
N SER A 32 11.15 -12.19 11.77
CA SER A 32 11.63 -13.14 10.78
C SER A 32 12.22 -12.40 9.59
N ASN A 33 13.52 -12.57 9.38
CA ASN A 33 14.21 -12.07 8.20
C ASN A 33 13.92 -12.99 7.01
N VAL A 34 13.63 -12.39 5.87
CA VAL A 34 13.38 -13.11 4.62
C VAL A 34 14.38 -12.62 3.59
N SER A 35 15.02 -13.58 2.92
CA SER A 35 15.94 -13.30 1.82
C SER A 35 15.13 -12.96 0.57
N VAL A 36 15.26 -11.72 0.10
CA VAL A 36 14.58 -11.22 -1.09
C VAL A 36 15.61 -11.08 -2.21
N LYS A 37 15.29 -11.67 -3.37
CA LYS A 37 16.09 -11.54 -4.58
C LYS A 37 15.44 -10.54 -5.52
N PHE A 38 16.20 -9.52 -5.92
CA PHE A 38 15.76 -8.51 -6.89
C PHE A 38 16.76 -8.42 -8.04
N ILE A 39 16.38 -9.00 -9.19
CA ILE A 39 17.17 -9.11 -10.44
C ILE A 39 18.52 -9.84 -10.24
N ARG A 40 19.49 -9.19 -9.59
CA ARG A 40 20.83 -9.72 -9.29
C ARG A 40 21.26 -9.49 -7.85
N TRP A 41 20.50 -8.71 -7.08
CA TRP A 41 20.79 -8.42 -5.68
C TRP A 41 20.01 -9.37 -4.78
N THR A 42 20.64 -9.77 -3.68
CA THR A 42 20.01 -10.53 -2.61
C THR A 42 20.19 -9.73 -1.32
N PHE A 43 19.10 -9.45 -0.63
CA PHE A 43 19.12 -8.72 0.63
C PHE A 43 18.16 -9.37 1.62
N GLU A 44 18.52 -9.31 2.90
CA GLU A 44 17.67 -9.79 3.98
C GLU A 44 16.91 -8.61 4.57
N ILE A 45 15.59 -8.73 4.61
CA ILE A 45 14.74 -7.74 5.26
C ILE A 45 13.71 -8.43 6.14
N PRO A 46 13.28 -7.80 7.25
CA PRO A 46 12.17 -8.29 8.04
C PRO A 46 10.89 -8.40 7.19
N ILE A 47 10.17 -9.52 7.30
CA ILE A 47 8.97 -9.79 6.49
C ILE A 47 7.92 -8.68 6.58
N PHE A 48 7.75 -8.07 7.76
CA PHE A 48 6.75 -7.02 7.96
C PHE A 48 7.04 -5.78 7.10
N LEU A 49 8.31 -5.40 6.93
CA LEU A 49 8.72 -4.29 6.06
C LEU A 49 8.43 -4.62 4.60
N LEU A 50 8.72 -5.86 4.17
CA LEU A 50 8.41 -6.31 2.81
C LEU A 50 6.92 -6.19 2.52
N ILE A 51 6.05 -6.63 3.43
CA ILE A 51 4.58 -6.53 3.28
C ILE A 51 4.14 -5.07 3.12
N ILE A 52 4.64 -4.17 3.98
CA ILE A 52 4.32 -2.75 3.92
C ILE A 52 4.72 -2.16 2.57
N ILE A 53 5.94 -2.44 2.10
CA ILE A 53 6.44 -1.95 0.81
C ILE A 53 5.56 -2.46 -0.33
N VAL A 54 5.28 -3.77 -0.39
CA VAL A 54 4.46 -4.38 -1.44
C VAL A 54 3.05 -3.80 -1.46
N PHE A 55 2.44 -3.60 -0.28
CA PHE A 55 1.12 -2.98 -0.16
C PHE A 55 1.10 -1.57 -0.77
N PHE A 56 2.05 -0.70 -0.37
CA PHE A 56 2.11 0.66 -0.90
C PHE A 56 2.42 0.70 -2.39
N VAL A 57 3.34 -0.15 -2.86
CA VAL A 57 3.63 -0.26 -4.30
C VAL A 57 2.37 -0.64 -5.08
N GLY A 58 1.61 -1.63 -4.61
CA GLY A 58 0.34 -2.03 -5.24
C GLY A 58 -0.70 -0.92 -5.19
N PHE A 59 -0.86 -0.25 -4.04
CA PHE A 59 -1.79 0.86 -3.84
C PHE A 59 -1.49 2.04 -4.79
N TYR A 60 -0.24 2.50 -4.83
CA TYR A 60 0.15 3.60 -5.72
C TYR A 60 0.11 3.19 -7.20
N THR A 61 0.44 1.94 -7.52
CA THR A 61 0.26 1.40 -8.88
C THR A 61 -1.20 1.46 -9.30
N SER A 62 -2.13 1.10 -8.40
CA SER A 62 -3.57 1.18 -8.67
C SER A 62 -4.03 2.62 -8.90
N ILE A 63 -3.56 3.59 -8.12
CA ILE A 63 -3.90 5.01 -8.33
C ILE A 63 -3.38 5.49 -9.69
N PHE A 64 -2.11 5.19 -9.99
CA PHE A 64 -1.47 5.63 -11.24
C PHE A 64 -2.13 4.97 -12.46
N ALA A 65 -2.30 3.64 -12.44
CA ALA A 65 -2.91 2.89 -13.53
C ALA A 65 -4.42 3.13 -13.64
N GLY A 66 -5.15 3.22 -12.53
CA GLY A 66 -6.60 3.42 -12.49
C GLY A 66 -7.04 4.72 -13.16
N SER A 67 -6.28 5.80 -12.97
CA SER A 67 -6.55 7.07 -13.66
C SER A 67 -6.38 7.00 -15.18
N GLY A 68 -5.54 6.10 -15.69
CA GLY A 68 -5.39 5.81 -17.11
C GLY A 68 -6.47 4.85 -17.60
N LEU A 69 -6.76 3.80 -16.82
CA LEU A 69 -7.67 2.72 -17.17
C LEU A 69 -9.12 3.23 -17.34
N GLU A 70 -9.61 4.09 -16.45
CA GLU A 70 -10.93 4.72 -16.56
C GLU A 70 -11.09 5.54 -17.85
N LYS A 71 -10.03 6.24 -18.26
CA LYS A 71 -10.02 7.02 -19.51
C LYS A 71 -10.05 6.11 -20.73
N PHE A 72 -9.34 4.98 -20.69
CA PHE A 72 -9.40 3.97 -21.76
C PHE A 72 -10.78 3.31 -21.86
N PHE A 73 -11.44 3.00 -20.73
CA PHE A 73 -12.78 2.42 -20.73
C PHE A 73 -13.86 3.39 -21.22
N LYS A 74 -13.88 4.64 -20.73
CA LYS A 74 -14.83 5.67 -21.24
C LYS A 74 -14.62 5.98 -22.72
N LYS A 75 -13.36 5.98 -23.17
CA LYS A 75 -13.04 6.16 -24.58
C LYS A 75 -13.68 5.04 -25.40
N LYS A 76 -13.48 3.77 -25.02
CA LYS A 76 -14.09 2.62 -25.73
C LYS A 76 -15.61 2.72 -25.87
N GLU A 77 -16.31 3.09 -24.80
CA GLU A 77 -17.78 3.21 -24.81
C GLU A 77 -18.27 4.27 -25.80
N THR A 78 -17.54 5.39 -25.92
CA THR A 78 -17.88 6.47 -26.85
C THR A 78 -17.74 6.03 -28.32
N TYR A 79 -16.67 5.29 -28.66
CA TYR A 79 -16.47 4.76 -30.03
C TYR A 79 -17.54 3.74 -30.41
N GLU A 80 -17.98 2.88 -29.49
CA GLU A 80 -19.05 1.92 -29.77
C GLU A 80 -20.39 2.62 -30.04
N VAL A 81 -20.70 3.67 -29.27
CA VAL A 81 -21.93 4.47 -29.47
C VAL A 81 -21.90 5.20 -30.82
N ASP A 82 -20.78 5.82 -31.18
CA ASP A 82 -20.66 6.54 -32.47
C ASP A 82 -20.72 5.59 -33.66
N MET A 83 -20.07 4.42 -33.58
CA MET A 83 -20.13 3.38 -34.62
C MET A 83 -21.56 2.86 -34.85
N LYS A 84 -22.33 2.65 -33.77
CA LYS A 84 -23.74 2.23 -33.88
C LYS A 84 -24.58 3.29 -34.60
N LYS A 85 -24.44 4.56 -34.23
CA LYS A 85 -25.16 5.68 -34.87
C LYS A 85 -24.81 5.81 -36.36
N ILE A 86 -23.54 5.64 -36.72
CA ILE A 86 -23.09 5.65 -38.13
C ILE A 86 -23.73 4.49 -38.89
N SER A 87 -23.77 3.30 -38.31
CA SER A 87 -24.38 2.12 -38.95
C SER A 87 -25.90 2.24 -39.13
N GLU A 88 -26.60 2.88 -38.20
CA GLU A 88 -28.06 3.10 -38.27
C GLU A 88 -28.42 4.14 -39.33
N ASN A 89 -27.67 5.25 -39.40
CA ASN A 89 -27.87 6.27 -40.44
C ASN A 89 -27.58 5.72 -41.85
N ALA A 90 -26.56 4.87 -42.01
CA ALA A 90 -26.28 4.23 -43.29
C ALA A 90 -27.44 3.34 -43.77
N LYS A 91 -28.04 2.55 -42.87
CA LYS A 91 -29.21 1.70 -43.19
C LYS A 91 -30.49 2.47 -43.47
N SER A 92 -30.64 3.67 -42.89
CA SER A 92 -31.81 4.52 -43.14
C SER A 92 -31.75 5.26 -44.47
N SER A 93 -30.56 5.43 -45.06
CA SER A 93 -30.37 6.13 -46.34
C SER A 93 -30.52 5.23 -47.57
N GLU A 94 -30.56 3.91 -47.40
CA GLU A 94 -30.77 2.91 -48.47
C GLU A 94 -32.25 2.49 -48.65
N LYS A 95 -33.17 3.03 -47.81
CA LYS A 95 -34.63 2.85 -47.93
C LYS A 95 -35.28 4.06 -48.56
#